data_AF-A0A7V4FZ01-F1
#
_entry.id   AF-A0A7V4FZ01-F1
#
_cell.length_a   1.000
_cell.length_b   1.000
_cell.length_c   1.000
_cell.angle_alpha   90.00
_cell.angle_beta   90.00
_cell.angle_gamma   90.00
#
_symmetry.space_group_name_H-M   'P 1'
#
loop_
_entity.id
_entity.type
_entity.pdbx_description
1 polymer ?
#
loop_
_entity_poly.entity_id
_entity_poly.type
_entity_poly.pdbx_seq_one_letter_code
_entity_poly.pdbx_strand_id
1 'polypeptide(L)' 'MRTVAAVSESLGRLRGRAVYLSTDKIREALAGSWACSAAKAASQLGFSPAQPLSDRLRQTADWYRAQGWL' A
#
# COMPACT_ATOMS: atom_id res chain seq x y z
N MET A 1 4.01 -4.00 17.68
CA MET A 1 3.21 -3.37 16.60
C MET A 1 1.83 -2.90 17.05
N ARG A 2 1.03 -3.70 17.77
CA ARG A 2 -0.31 -3.29 18.27
C ARG A 2 -0.32 -2.00 19.10
N THR A 3 0.72 -1.77 19.91
CA THR A 3 0.87 -0.56 20.75
C THR A 3 1.09 0.71 19.92
N VAL A 4 1.81 0.63 18.80
CA VAL A 4 2.09 1.79 17.93
C VAL A 4 0.83 2.27 17.21
N ALA A 5 -0.03 1.35 16.75
CA ALA A 5 -1.32 1.73 16.19
C ALA A 5 -2.27 2.32 17.23
N ALA A 6 -2.35 1.74 18.44
CA ALA A 6 -3.22 2.25 19.49
C ALA A 6 -2.85 3.68 19.90
N VAL A 7 -1.56 3.98 20.01
CA VAL A 7 -1.05 5.34 20.29
C VAL A 7 -1.35 6.29 19.13
N SER A 8 -1.07 5.87 17.89
CA SER A 8 -1.31 6.70 16.69
C SER A 8 -2.79 7.03 16.51
N GLU A 9 -3.67 6.05 16.70
CA GLU A 9 -5.13 6.21 16.57
C GLU A 9 -5.70 7.12 17.68
N SER A 10 -5.19 7.00 18.91
CA SER A 10 -5.58 7.87 20.04
C SER A 10 -5.15 9.32 19.82
N LEU A 11 -3.92 9.54 19.33
CA LEU A 11 -3.40 10.87 18.99
C LEU A 11 -4.14 11.52 17.81
N GLY A 12 -4.56 10.72 16.81
CA GLY A 12 -5.36 11.20 15.69
C GLY A 12 -6.76 11.62 16.06
N ARG A 13 -7.44 10.82 16.88
CA ARG A 13 -8.77 11.15 17.43
C ARG A 13 -8.73 12.43 18.26
N LEU A 14 -7.66 12.63 19.04
CA LEU A 14 -7.48 13.85 19.84
C LEU A 14 -7.17 15.10 18.99
N ARG A 15 -6.50 14.93 17.84
CA ARG A 15 -6.13 16.03 16.92
C ARG A 15 -7.13 16.26 15.77
N GLY A 16 -8.21 15.47 15.68
CA GLY A 16 -9.19 15.56 14.60
C GLY A 16 -8.62 15.31 13.19
N ARG A 17 -7.48 14.59 13.10
CA ARG A 17 -6.77 14.34 11.83
C ARG A 17 -6.77 12.85 11.52
N ALA A 18 -7.05 12.51 10.26
CA ALA A 18 -6.92 11.15 9.77
C ALA A 18 -5.49 10.65 9.96
N VAL A 19 -5.35 9.47 10.58
CA VAL A 19 -4.06 8.85 10.86
C VAL A 19 -3.81 7.82 9.78
N TYR A 20 -2.67 7.94 9.10
CA TYR A 20 -2.25 6.97 8.07
C TYR A 20 -2.06 5.54 8.63
N LEU A 21 -1.76 5.42 9.92
CA LEU A 21 -1.54 4.15 10.60
C LEU A 21 -2.63 3.90 11.65
N SER A 22 -3.62 3.07 11.31
CA SER A 22 -4.67 2.59 12.22
C SER A 22 -4.43 1.14 12.64
N THR A 23 -5.12 0.69 13.68
CA THR A 23 -5.11 -0.72 14.10
C THR A 23 -5.56 -1.68 13.00
N ASP A 24 -6.52 -1.24 12.18
CA ASP A 24 -7.00 -1.94 11.00
C ASP A 24 -5.92 -2.06 9.91
N LYS A 25 -5.19 -0.97 9.61
CA LYS A 25 -4.07 -1.03 8.64
C LYS A 25 -2.91 -1.88 9.11
N ILE A 26 -2.64 -1.93 10.42
CA ILE A 26 -1.67 -2.90 10.94
C ILE A 26 -2.17 -4.33 10.75
N ARG A 27 -3.48 -4.59 10.94
CA ARG A 27 -4.04 -5.93 10.73
C ARG A 27 -3.91 -6.36 9.26
N GLU A 28 -4.21 -5.47 8.32
CA GLU A 28 -4.01 -5.72 6.89
C GLU A 28 -2.55 -5.99 6.55
N ALA A 29 -1.63 -5.15 7.03
CA ALA A 29 -0.20 -5.29 6.75
C ALA A 29 0.40 -6.58 7.33
N LEU A 30 -0.16 -7.08 8.43
CA LEU A 30 0.26 -8.34 9.05
C LEU A 30 -0.44 -9.58 8.47
N ALA A 31 -1.49 -9.38 7.66
CA ALA A 31 -2.23 -10.48 7.07
C ALA A 31 -1.46 -11.03 5.85
N GLY A 32 -0.45 -11.87 6.06
CA GLY A 32 0.17 -12.71 5.02
C GLY A 32 0.40 -12.05 3.65
N SER A 33 0.17 -12.81 2.58
CA SER A 33 0.19 -12.29 1.21
C SER A 33 -1.22 -12.06 0.70
N TRP A 34 -1.45 -10.89 0.11
CA TRP A 34 -2.69 -10.52 -0.58
C TRP A 34 -2.55 -10.67 -2.11
N ALA A 35 -1.42 -11.21 -2.58
CA ALA A 35 -1.17 -11.36 -4.00
C ALA A 35 -2.13 -12.41 -4.59
N CYS A 36 -2.81 -12.04 -5.67
CA CYS A 36 -3.61 -12.96 -6.47
C CYS A 36 -2.87 -13.34 -7.76
N SER A 37 -3.21 -14.48 -8.33
CA SER A 37 -2.65 -14.92 -9.61
C SER A 37 -3.29 -14.17 -10.78
N ALA A 38 -2.46 -13.61 -11.66
CA ALA A 38 -2.89 -12.99 -12.91
C ALA A 38 -3.15 -14.01 -14.04
N ALA A 39 -2.98 -15.32 -13.80
CA ALA A 39 -3.02 -16.35 -14.84
C ALA A 39 -4.32 -16.36 -15.66
N LYS A 40 -5.47 -16.14 -15.01
CA LYS A 40 -6.77 -16.09 -15.70
C LYS A 40 -6.87 -14.90 -16.66
N ALA A 41 -6.36 -13.74 -16.26
CA ALA A 41 -6.35 -12.56 -17.12
C ALA A 41 -5.39 -12.76 -18.30
N ALA A 42 -4.23 -13.37 -18.06
CA ALA A 42 -3.28 -13.68 -19.13
C ALA A 42 -3.89 -14.62 -20.17
N SER A 43 -4.58 -15.69 -19.74
CA SER A 43 -5.14 -16.68 -20.67
C SER A 43 -6.40 -16.20 -21.39
N GLN A 44 -7.27 -15.43 -20.74
CA GLN A 44 -8.57 -15.06 -21.31
C GLN A 44 -8.58 -13.69 -21.99
N LEU A 45 -7.71 -12.79 -21.57
CA LEU A 45 -7.69 -11.40 -22.03
C LEU A 45 -6.39 -11.04 -22.75
N GLY A 46 -5.45 -11.98 -22.88
CA GLY A 46 -4.11 -11.69 -23.39
C GLY A 46 -3.36 -10.69 -22.51
N PHE A 47 -3.71 -10.58 -21.22
CA PHE A 47 -3.11 -9.61 -20.32
C PHE A 47 -1.62 -9.91 -20.13
N SER A 48 -0.79 -8.94 -20.51
CA SER A 48 0.65 -8.97 -20.34
C SER A 48 1.12 -7.61 -19.80
N PRO A 49 1.66 -7.55 -18.57
CA PRO A 49 2.23 -6.31 -18.04
C PRO A 49 3.37 -5.82 -18.93
N ALA A 50 3.30 -4.57 -19.37
CA ALA A 50 4.33 -4.01 -20.25
C ALA A 50 5.73 -3.91 -19.62
N GLN A 51 5.81 -3.94 -18.28
CA GLN A 51 7.07 -3.93 -17.52
C GLN A 51 6.89 -4.70 -16.20
N PRO A 52 7.98 -5.19 -15.59
CA PRO A 52 7.96 -5.77 -14.24
C PRO A 52 7.38 -4.81 -13.19
N LEU A 53 6.74 -5.38 -12.17
CA LEU A 53 6.15 -4.61 -11.07
C LEU A 53 7.18 -3.71 -10.37
N SER A 54 8.40 -4.22 -10.16
CA SER A 54 9.50 -3.46 -9.54
C SER A 54 9.79 -2.15 -10.25
N ASP A 55 9.75 -2.17 -11.58
CA ASP A 55 10.12 -1.01 -12.40
C ASP A 55 8.98 0.02 -12.38
N ARG A 56 7.73 -0.45 -12.39
CA ARG A 56 6.55 0.41 -12.23
C ARG A 56 6.48 1.07 -10.86
N LEU A 57 6.85 0.35 -9.81
CA LEU A 57 6.94 0.90 -8.46
C LEU A 57 8.03 1.98 -8.37
N ARG A 58 9.21 1.73 -8.96
CA ARG A 58 10.30 2.72 -9.04
C ARG A 58 9.86 3.98 -9.78
N GLN A 59 9.23 3.81 -10.95
CA GLN A 59 8.72 4.93 -11.75
C GLN A 59 7.76 5.80 -10.94
N THR A 60 6.86 5.18 -10.17
CA THR A 60 5.90 5.89 -9.31
C THR A 60 6.61 6.65 -8.18
N ALA A 61 7.59 6.01 -7.53
CA ALA A 61 8.36 6.63 -6.46
C ALA A 61 9.18 7.83 -6.95
N ASP A 62 9.81 7.72 -8.11
CA ASP A 62 10.59 8.82 -8.71
C ASP A 62 9.69 9.99 -9.11
N TRP A 63 8.49 9.71 -9.62
CA TRP A 63 7.50 10.75 -9.88
C TRP A 63 7.08 11.48 -8.59
N TYR A 64 6.79 10.75 -7.51
CA TYR A 64 6.44 11.37 -6.23
C TYR A 64 7.55 12.26 -5.67
N ARG A 65 8.82 11.85 -5.79
CA ARG A 65 9.97 12.69 -5.42
C ARG A 65 10.03 13.95 -6.26
N ALA A 66 9.79 13.85 -7.57
CA ALA A 66 9.77 15.01 -8.46
C ALA A 66 8.64 16.00 -8.14
N GLN A 67 7.51 15.51 -7.61
CA GLN A 67 6.42 16.37 -7.13
C GLN A 67 6.65 16.93 -5.72
N GLY A 68 7.69 16.51 -5.01
CA GLY A 68 7.95 16.89 -3.61
C GLY A 68 6.95 16.28 -2.63
N TRP A 69 6.35 15.13 -2.96
CA TRP A 69 5.40 14.42 -2.09
C TRP A 69 6.05 13.30 -1.27
N LEU A 70 7.33 13.02 -1.55
CA LEU A 70 8.25 12.16 -0.79
C LEU A 70 9.55 12.92 -0.57
#